data_AF-A0A6P0Y136-F1
#
_entry.id   AF-A0A6P0Y136-F1
#
_cell.length_a   1.000
_cell.length_b   1.000
_cell.length_c   1.000
_cell.angle_alpha   90.00
_cell.angle_beta   90.00
_cell.angle_gamma   90.00
#
_symmetry.space_group_name_H-M   'P 1'
#
loop_
_entity.id
_entity.type
_entity.pdbx_description
1 polymer ?
#
loop_
_entity_poly.entity_id
_entity_poly.type
_entity_poly.pdbx_seq_one_letter_code
_entity_poly.pdbx_strand_id
1 'polypeptide(L)'
;MKPNIWKIGFFTGLILTLVFFTGLILSSLIKSKPAIVHSESVDIFLGESQDISRSAQFTASQLKQLVSVDRKKFRVKKLYYDEFEDRELRVIVPTYILFGFKVDKLEVIDNNSENSYKIIYRNSNNLCFYIGNSISGLIQPSTRPPSSTEAVEINSPFINETANLAITKYDRASTNSSISLEFSKVEFESPCTEKDRVITTSEAVKIVESLQYLNP
;
A
#
# COMPACT_ATOMS: atom_id res chain seq x y z
N MET A 1 2.38 67.27 -27.16
CA MET A 1 2.21 66.26 -28.23
C MET A 1 3.60 65.91 -28.75
N LYS A 2 4.04 64.66 -28.58
CA LYS A 2 5.39 64.19 -28.94
C LYS A 2 5.31 63.38 -30.25
N PRO A 3 6.19 63.58 -31.24
CA PRO A 3 6.15 62.83 -32.48
C PRO A 3 6.89 61.49 -32.39
N ASN A 4 6.25 60.46 -32.94
CA ASN A 4 6.79 59.13 -33.19
C ASN A 4 7.71 59.16 -34.43
N ILE A 5 8.93 58.65 -34.31
CA ILE A 5 9.82 58.36 -35.43
C ILE A 5 10.17 56.88 -35.36
N TRP A 6 9.56 56.12 -36.28
CA TRP A 6 9.78 54.72 -36.56
C TRP A 6 11.15 54.57 -37.24
N LYS A 7 12.05 53.76 -36.65
CA LYS A 7 13.34 53.41 -37.26
C LYS A 7 13.20 52.17 -38.13
N ILE A 8 13.57 52.39 -39.38
CA ILE A 8 13.88 51.43 -40.45
C ILE A 8 15.23 50.76 -40.19
N GLY A 9 15.37 49.50 -40.60
CA GLY A 9 16.62 48.73 -40.68
C GLY A 9 16.37 47.29 -40.19
N PHE A 10 16.63 46.21 -40.92
CA PHE A 10 17.75 45.94 -41.81
C PHE A 10 17.37 44.81 -42.76
N PHE A 11 17.52 45.04 -44.06
CA PHE A 11 17.69 44.01 -45.08
C PHE A 11 19.20 43.77 -45.22
N THR A 12 19.64 42.51 -45.26
CA THR A 12 20.80 41.95 -46.00
C THR A 12 21.37 40.73 -45.26
N GLY A 13 21.50 39.60 -45.94
CA GLY A 13 22.18 38.43 -45.39
C GLY A 13 21.80 37.07 -45.99
N LEU A 14 21.59 37.00 -47.30
CA LEU A 14 21.51 35.75 -48.06
C LEU A 14 22.75 35.71 -48.97
N ILE A 15 23.60 34.69 -48.84
CA ILE A 15 24.44 34.10 -49.91
C ILE A 15 25.34 32.98 -49.34
N LEU A 16 25.21 31.81 -49.99
CA LEU A 16 26.18 30.72 -50.22
C LEU A 16 27.04 30.18 -49.06
N THR A 17 26.85 28.89 -48.79
CA THR A 17 27.87 27.90 -49.21
C THR A 17 27.23 26.52 -49.34
N LEU A 18 27.05 26.14 -50.60
CA LEU A 18 26.73 24.80 -51.07
C LEU A 18 28.08 24.14 -51.44
N VAL A 19 28.15 22.82 -51.31
CA VAL A 19 29.21 21.93 -51.81
C VAL A 19 30.44 21.75 -50.90
N PHE A 20 30.34 20.82 -49.96
CA PHE A 20 31.39 19.82 -49.77
C PHE A 20 30.77 18.42 -49.72
N PHE A 21 31.00 17.70 -50.83
CA PHE A 21 31.35 16.28 -50.88
C PHE A 21 30.43 15.28 -50.14
N THR A 22 29.47 14.64 -50.82
CA THR A 22 29.68 13.33 -51.49
C THR A 22 30.67 12.42 -50.77
N GLY A 23 30.18 11.66 -49.79
CA GLY A 23 30.98 10.67 -49.10
C GLY A 23 30.19 9.91 -48.04
N LEU A 24 29.10 9.23 -48.42
CA LEU A 24 28.52 8.12 -47.63
C LEU A 24 27.54 7.33 -48.49
N ILE A 25 28.10 6.50 -49.37
CA ILE A 25 27.46 5.27 -49.81
C ILE A 25 27.81 4.20 -48.77
N LEU A 26 26.82 3.38 -48.42
CA LEU A 26 26.92 2.09 -47.72
C LEU A 26 27.02 2.10 -46.18
N SER A 27 25.86 2.12 -45.54
CA SER A 27 25.58 1.23 -44.41
C SER A 27 24.10 0.91 -44.31
N SER A 28 23.77 -0.26 -44.85
CA SER A 28 22.76 -1.20 -44.34
C SER A 28 21.38 -0.67 -43.93
N LEU A 29 20.39 -1.07 -44.72
CA LEU A 29 19.09 -1.52 -44.20
C LEU A 29 19.30 -2.36 -42.93
N ILE A 30 19.12 -1.76 -41.77
CA ILE A 30 18.71 -2.49 -40.57
C ILE A 30 17.20 -2.28 -40.51
N LYS A 31 16.49 -3.22 -41.12
CA LYS A 31 15.07 -3.44 -40.88
C LYS A 31 14.95 -3.79 -39.41
N SER A 32 14.75 -2.80 -38.55
CA SER A 32 14.46 -3.01 -37.13
C SER A 32 13.15 -3.78 -37.07
N LYS A 33 13.27 -5.09 -36.90
CA LYS A 33 12.20 -5.98 -36.48
C LYS A 33 11.56 -5.27 -35.27
N PRO A 34 10.23 -5.06 -35.24
CA PRO A 34 9.61 -4.53 -34.03
C PRO A 34 10.00 -5.49 -32.90
N ALA A 35 10.76 -4.98 -31.94
CA ALA A 35 10.99 -5.68 -30.70
C ALA A 35 9.61 -5.82 -30.07
N ILE A 36 9.06 -7.04 -30.15
CA ILE A 36 7.94 -7.45 -29.33
C ILE A 36 8.54 -7.46 -27.93
N VAL A 37 8.44 -6.32 -27.23
CA VAL A 37 8.60 -6.29 -25.79
C VAL A 37 7.41 -7.07 -25.26
N HIS A 38 7.63 -8.34 -24.95
CA HIS A 38 6.63 -9.17 -24.30
C HIS A 38 6.17 -8.46 -23.03
N SER A 39 4.85 -8.31 -22.90
CA SER A 39 4.15 -7.76 -21.72
C SER A 39 4.24 -8.66 -20.49
N GLU A 40 5.22 -9.58 -20.44
CA GLU A 40 5.37 -10.60 -19.40
C GLU A 40 5.40 -9.98 -18.00
N SER A 41 5.97 -8.79 -17.83
CA SER A 41 6.03 -8.17 -16.51
C SER A 41 4.64 -7.79 -15.98
N VAL A 42 3.75 -7.22 -16.80
CA VAL A 42 2.43 -6.76 -16.33
C VAL A 42 1.51 -7.92 -16.01
N ASP A 43 1.59 -9.00 -16.80
CA ASP A 43 0.78 -10.20 -16.61
C ASP A 43 1.21 -11.00 -15.37
N ILE A 44 2.50 -11.00 -15.02
CA ILE A 44 3.03 -11.62 -13.79
C ILE A 44 2.57 -10.86 -12.54
N PHE A 45 2.65 -9.52 -12.53
CA PHE A 45 2.18 -8.70 -11.39
C PHE A 45 0.68 -8.88 -11.10
N LEU A 46 -0.13 -9.00 -12.15
CA LEU A 46 -1.57 -9.26 -12.02
C LEU A 46 -1.86 -10.69 -11.55
N GLY A 47 -1.04 -11.67 -11.95
CA GLY A 47 -1.17 -13.07 -11.52
C GLY A 47 -0.87 -13.27 -10.03
N GLU A 48 0.22 -12.68 -9.53
CA GLU A 48 0.62 -12.81 -8.13
C GLU A 48 -0.37 -12.14 -7.17
N SER A 49 -0.86 -10.94 -7.52
CA SER A 49 -1.92 -10.24 -6.78
C SER A 49 -3.22 -11.06 -6.71
N GLN A 50 -3.57 -11.80 -7.77
CA GLN A 50 -4.73 -12.67 -7.79
C GLN A 50 -4.58 -13.87 -6.86
N ASP A 51 -3.40 -14.47 -6.78
CA ASP A 51 -3.13 -15.61 -5.90
C ASP A 51 -3.09 -15.19 -4.41
N ILE A 52 -2.51 -14.03 -4.12
CA ILE A 52 -2.55 -13.40 -2.79
C ILE A 52 -4.00 -13.12 -2.38
N SER A 53 -4.79 -12.53 -3.29
CA SER A 53 -6.21 -12.22 -3.05
C SER A 53 -7.08 -13.45 -2.79
N ARG A 54 -6.86 -14.54 -3.55
CA ARG A 54 -7.54 -15.82 -3.32
C ARG A 54 -7.22 -16.39 -1.95
N SER A 55 -5.95 -16.32 -1.55
CA SER A 55 -5.49 -16.81 -0.25
C SER A 55 -6.09 -16.03 0.92
N ALA A 56 -6.25 -14.72 0.72
CA ALA A 56 -6.93 -13.82 1.67
C ALA A 56 -8.47 -13.93 1.66
N GLN A 57 -9.03 -14.85 0.86
CA GLN A 57 -10.47 -15.13 0.72
C GLN A 57 -11.34 -13.93 0.30
N PHE A 58 -10.84 -13.06 -0.57
CA PHE A 58 -11.66 -11.95 -1.09
C PHE A 58 -12.61 -12.39 -2.21
N THR A 59 -13.79 -11.77 -2.22
CA THR A 59 -14.62 -11.71 -3.43
C THR A 59 -14.03 -10.74 -4.45
N ALA A 60 -14.40 -10.87 -5.72
CA ALA A 60 -13.96 -9.93 -6.77
C ALA A 60 -14.32 -8.47 -6.47
N SER A 61 -15.47 -8.22 -5.83
CA SER A 61 -15.90 -6.87 -5.44
C SER A 61 -15.02 -6.28 -4.33
N GLN A 62 -14.68 -7.08 -3.31
CA GLN A 62 -13.77 -6.67 -2.23
C GLN A 62 -12.37 -6.40 -2.76
N LEU A 63 -11.86 -7.28 -3.63
CA LEU A 63 -10.56 -7.08 -4.28
C LEU A 63 -10.53 -5.77 -5.06
N LYS A 64 -11.58 -5.48 -5.86
CA LYS A 64 -11.66 -4.22 -6.62
C LYS A 64 -11.62 -2.99 -5.73
N GLN A 65 -12.28 -3.03 -4.56
CA GLN A 65 -12.25 -1.93 -3.59
C GLN A 65 -10.86 -1.75 -2.98
N LEU A 66 -10.19 -2.83 -2.59
CA LEU A 66 -8.83 -2.76 -2.03
C LEU A 66 -7.82 -2.26 -3.07
N VAL A 67 -7.88 -2.76 -4.32
CA VAL A 67 -7.02 -2.28 -5.41
C VAL A 67 -7.24 -0.78 -5.70
N SER A 68 -8.45 -0.26 -5.49
CA SER A 68 -8.74 1.17 -5.75
C SER A 68 -8.04 2.14 -4.79
N VAL A 69 -7.65 1.66 -3.60
CA VAL A 69 -6.92 2.45 -2.59
C VAL A 69 -5.46 2.04 -2.45
N ASP A 70 -5.07 0.88 -3.01
CA ASP A 70 -3.68 0.44 -3.03
C ASP A 70 -2.80 1.35 -3.89
N ARG A 71 -1.61 1.65 -3.38
CA ARG A 71 -0.64 2.59 -3.93
C ARG A 71 -1.19 4.01 -4.14
N LYS A 72 -2.32 4.35 -3.51
CA LYS A 72 -2.89 5.69 -3.61
C LYS A 72 -2.05 6.66 -2.80
N LYS A 73 -1.55 7.70 -3.47
CA LYS A 73 -0.78 8.77 -2.83
C LYS A 73 -1.71 9.74 -2.11
N PHE A 74 -1.30 10.12 -0.91
CA PHE A 74 -2.03 11.02 -0.05
C PHE A 74 -1.08 12.03 0.56
N ARG A 75 -1.42 13.31 0.41
CA ARG A 75 -0.59 14.41 0.87
C ARG A 75 -0.95 14.73 2.32
N VAL A 76 -0.10 14.33 3.26
CA VAL A 76 -0.32 14.59 4.69
C VAL A 76 0.50 15.80 5.14
N LYS A 77 -0.04 16.56 6.10
CA LYS A 77 0.70 17.62 6.76
C LYS A 77 1.53 17.00 7.88
N LYS A 78 2.84 17.27 7.91
CA LYS A 78 3.69 16.87 9.04
C LYS A 78 3.25 17.65 10.28
N LEU A 79 3.02 16.96 11.39
CA LEU A 79 2.88 17.68 12.66
C LEU A 79 4.19 18.41 12.96
N TYR A 80 4.09 19.64 13.42
CA TYR A 80 5.19 20.56 13.78
C TYR A 80 5.91 21.29 12.63
N TYR A 81 5.66 20.94 11.37
CA TYR A 81 6.24 21.62 10.22
C TYR A 81 5.14 22.07 9.26
N ASP A 82 5.27 23.24 8.63
CA ASP A 82 4.36 23.67 7.56
C ASP A 82 4.72 23.02 6.22
N GLU A 83 5.08 21.74 6.31
CA GLU A 83 5.50 20.88 5.22
C GLU A 83 4.44 19.80 4.99
N PHE A 84 4.30 19.44 3.72
CA PHE A 84 3.51 18.30 3.31
C PHE A 84 4.43 17.21 2.81
N GLU A 85 4.06 15.96 3.09
CA GLU A 85 4.70 14.79 2.49
C GLU A 85 3.65 13.93 1.80
N ASP A 86 4.03 13.39 0.65
CA ASP A 86 3.22 12.38 -0.01
C ASP A 86 3.52 11.03 0.63
N ARG A 87 2.49 10.42 1.20
CA ARG A 87 2.52 9.03 1.66
C ARG A 87 1.71 8.16 0.75
N GLU A 88 2.11 6.92 0.62
CA GLU A 88 1.43 5.94 -0.21
C GLU A 88 0.75 4.91 0.69
N LEU A 89 -0.56 4.72 0.53
CA LEU A 89 -1.27 3.64 1.20
C LEU A 89 -0.94 2.35 0.46
N ARG A 90 -0.33 1.40 1.17
CA ARG A 90 -0.06 0.06 0.66
C ARG A 90 -1.00 -0.92 1.35
N VAL A 91 -1.80 -1.64 0.57
CA VAL A 91 -2.71 -2.65 1.09
C VAL A 91 -1.92 -3.91 1.41
N ILE A 92 -2.10 -4.40 2.63
CA ILE A 92 -1.45 -5.60 3.17
C ILE A 92 -2.54 -6.57 3.57
N VAL A 93 -2.36 -7.82 3.16
CA VAL A 93 -3.34 -8.89 3.32
C VAL A 93 -2.62 -10.17 3.74
N PRO A 94 -3.31 -11.07 4.44
CA PRO A 94 -2.72 -12.34 4.85
C PRO A 94 -2.76 -13.35 3.69
N THR A 95 -1.66 -14.05 3.46
CA THR A 95 -1.61 -15.19 2.52
C THR A 95 -1.99 -16.51 3.21
N TYR A 96 -2.17 -16.50 4.52
CA TYR A 96 -2.71 -17.61 5.29
C TYR A 96 -3.92 -17.16 6.10
N ILE A 97 -5.06 -17.84 5.89
CA ILE A 97 -6.27 -17.66 6.68
C ILE A 97 -6.63 -19.00 7.34
N LEU A 98 -6.97 -18.94 8.63
CA LEU A 98 -7.42 -20.09 9.41
C LEU A 98 -8.68 -20.71 8.80
N PHE A 99 -8.79 -22.03 8.90
CA PHE A 99 -9.96 -22.74 8.41
C PHE A 99 -11.27 -22.19 9.01
N GLY A 100 -12.26 -21.96 8.15
CA GLY A 100 -13.59 -21.46 8.54
C GLY A 100 -13.69 -19.96 8.73
N PHE A 101 -12.59 -19.20 8.72
CA PHE A 101 -12.64 -17.74 8.65
C PHE A 101 -12.96 -17.28 7.24
N LYS A 102 -13.73 -16.20 7.13
CA LYS A 102 -14.04 -15.48 5.89
C LYS A 102 -14.01 -13.98 6.16
N VAL A 103 -13.91 -13.18 5.11
CA VAL A 103 -14.10 -11.74 5.21
C VAL A 103 -15.56 -11.46 5.56
N ASP A 104 -15.78 -11.00 6.78
CA ASP A 104 -17.08 -10.63 7.34
C ASP A 104 -17.47 -9.21 6.89
N LYS A 105 -16.49 -8.30 6.95
CA LYS A 105 -16.67 -6.90 6.58
C LYS A 105 -15.40 -6.34 5.98
N LEU A 106 -15.57 -5.49 4.96
CA LEU A 106 -14.52 -4.65 4.41
C LEU A 106 -14.98 -3.20 4.55
N GLU A 107 -14.14 -2.38 5.18
CA GLU A 107 -14.33 -0.94 5.27
C GLU A 107 -13.20 -0.28 4.49
N VAL A 108 -13.56 0.63 3.57
CA VAL A 108 -12.60 1.42 2.80
C VAL A 108 -13.04 2.87 2.91
N ILE A 109 -12.15 3.71 3.42
CA ILE A 109 -12.32 5.15 3.47
C ILE A 109 -11.36 5.74 2.45
N ASP A 110 -11.92 6.45 1.48
CA ASP A 110 -11.17 7.14 0.44
C ASP A 110 -11.71 8.57 0.31
N ASN A 111 -11.11 9.50 1.04
CA ASN A 111 -11.50 10.90 1.02
C ASN A 111 -10.31 11.84 1.28
N ASN A 112 -10.53 13.15 1.17
CA ASN A 112 -9.47 14.16 1.28
C ASN A 112 -8.84 14.31 2.68
N SER A 113 -9.39 13.65 3.72
CA SER A 113 -8.89 13.72 5.10
C SER A 113 -8.21 12.43 5.56
N GLU A 114 -8.60 11.30 4.98
CA GLU A 114 -8.12 9.99 5.37
C GLU A 114 -8.24 9.01 4.20
N ASN A 115 -7.18 8.22 4.00
CA ASN A 115 -7.23 7.00 3.22
C ASN A 115 -6.95 5.82 4.14
N SER A 116 -7.92 4.92 4.30
CA SER A 116 -7.77 3.76 5.15
C SER A 116 -8.55 2.56 4.65
N TYR A 117 -8.13 1.39 5.11
CA TYR A 117 -8.90 0.17 4.95
C TYR A 117 -8.89 -0.63 6.25
N LYS A 118 -9.96 -1.39 6.46
CA LYS A 118 -10.07 -2.37 7.54
C LYS A 118 -10.76 -3.62 7.02
N ILE A 119 -10.06 -4.75 7.09
CA ILE A 119 -10.53 -6.07 6.68
C ILE A 119 -10.83 -6.87 7.93
N ILE A 120 -12.09 -7.22 8.14
CA ILE A 120 -12.55 -7.98 9.30
C ILE A 120 -12.80 -9.43 8.89
N TYR A 121 -12.15 -10.36 9.58
CA TYR A 121 -12.30 -11.80 9.39
C TYR A 121 -13.05 -12.41 10.56
N ARG A 122 -14.06 -13.24 10.27
CA ARG A 122 -14.87 -13.93 11.28
C ARG A 122 -15.14 -15.38 10.88
N ASN A 123 -15.27 -16.26 11.87
CA ASN A 123 -15.75 -17.63 11.67
C ASN A 123 -17.09 -17.91 12.37
N SER A 124 -17.64 -19.09 12.16
CA SER A 124 -18.92 -19.53 12.77
C SER A 124 -18.90 -19.62 14.29
N ASN A 125 -17.72 -19.68 14.91
CA ASN A 125 -17.53 -19.74 16.36
C ASN A 125 -17.43 -18.35 17.01
N ASN A 126 -17.69 -17.28 16.24
CA ASN A 126 -17.55 -15.89 16.64
C ASN A 126 -16.11 -15.49 17.02
N LEU A 127 -15.10 -16.22 16.54
CA LEU A 127 -13.72 -15.77 16.59
C LEU A 127 -13.53 -14.67 15.54
N CYS A 128 -12.88 -13.58 15.91
CA CYS A 128 -12.72 -12.44 15.02
C CYS A 128 -11.33 -11.81 15.14
N PHE A 129 -10.76 -11.41 14.02
CA PHE A 129 -9.59 -10.52 13.96
C PHE A 129 -9.74 -9.55 12.78
N TYR A 130 -8.98 -8.46 12.79
CA TYR A 130 -8.91 -7.57 11.65
C TYR A 130 -7.49 -7.17 11.30
N ILE A 131 -7.31 -6.75 10.05
CA ILE A 131 -6.09 -6.14 9.53
C ILE A 131 -6.48 -4.80 8.91
N GLY A 132 -5.79 -3.74 9.27
CA GLY A 132 -6.05 -2.41 8.76
C GLY A 132 -4.80 -1.57 8.57
N ASN A 133 -4.94 -0.49 7.82
CA ASN A 133 -3.93 0.55 7.71
C ASN A 133 -4.66 1.87 7.45
N SER A 134 -4.16 2.95 8.02
CA SER A 134 -4.72 4.29 7.83
C SER A 134 -3.60 5.31 7.63
N ILE A 135 -3.80 6.16 6.63
CA ILE A 135 -3.06 7.39 6.42
C ILE A 135 -4.03 8.54 6.65
N SER A 136 -3.84 9.26 7.75
CA SER A 136 -4.61 10.45 8.10
C SER A 136 -3.72 11.68 8.18
N GLY A 137 -4.32 12.87 8.02
CA GLY A 137 -3.63 14.16 8.07
C GLY A 137 -3.04 14.56 9.44
N LEU A 138 -3.16 13.70 10.47
CA LEU A 138 -2.61 13.94 11.80
C LEU A 138 -1.84 12.70 12.29
N ILE A 139 -0.51 12.78 12.23
CA ILE A 139 0.42 11.80 12.81
C ILE A 139 0.47 11.97 14.34
N GLN A 140 -0.49 11.42 15.08
CA GLN A 140 -0.23 11.28 16.52
C GLN A 140 0.90 10.26 16.74
N PRO A 141 1.90 10.56 17.59
CA PRO A 141 2.80 9.53 18.09
C PRO A 141 1.93 8.50 18.84
N SER A 142 2.09 7.21 18.53
CA SER A 142 1.35 6.15 19.24
C SER A 142 1.77 6.18 20.71
N THR A 143 0.95 6.84 21.53
CA THR A 143 1.23 6.97 22.95
C THR A 143 0.67 5.76 23.69
N ARG A 144 1.62 5.03 24.26
CA ARG A 144 1.55 4.12 25.41
C ARG A 144 1.38 2.63 25.07
N PRO A 145 2.42 1.79 25.33
CA PRO A 145 2.25 0.35 25.30
C PRO A 145 1.22 -0.07 26.37
N PRO A 146 0.38 -1.08 26.10
CA PRO A 146 -0.64 -1.55 27.03
C PRO A 146 0.00 -2.02 28.34
N SER A 147 -0.59 -1.67 29.47
CA SER A 147 -0.15 -2.15 30.78
C SER A 147 -0.39 -3.66 30.89
N SER A 148 0.69 -4.42 31.09
CA SER A 148 0.82 -5.88 31.02
C SER A 148 0.85 -6.42 29.58
N THR A 149 2.06 -6.49 29.02
CA THR A 149 2.32 -7.02 27.68
C THR A 149 3.20 -8.26 27.80
N GLU A 150 2.64 -9.44 27.57
CA GLU A 150 3.47 -10.54 27.05
C GLU A 150 3.70 -10.24 25.57
N ALA A 151 4.95 -10.21 25.13
CA ALA A 151 5.31 -9.96 23.74
C ALA A 151 5.80 -11.25 23.09
N VAL A 152 5.34 -11.54 21.88
CA VAL A 152 5.86 -12.64 21.05
C VAL A 152 6.56 -12.04 19.84
N GLU A 153 7.82 -12.42 19.65
CA GLU A 153 8.61 -12.05 18.49
C GLU A 153 8.07 -12.73 17.23
N ILE A 154 7.96 -11.98 16.14
CA ILE A 154 7.38 -12.47 14.88
C ILE A 154 8.36 -12.21 13.74
N ASN A 155 8.55 -13.20 12.87
CA ASN A 155 9.34 -13.06 11.65
C ASN A 155 8.41 -13.07 10.44
N SER A 156 8.05 -11.88 9.95
CA SER A 156 7.18 -11.71 8.78
C SER A 156 8.00 -11.17 7.60
N PRO A 157 7.90 -11.74 6.39
CA PRO A 157 8.59 -11.22 5.20
C PRO A 157 8.23 -9.77 4.87
N PHE A 158 7.05 -9.32 5.30
CA PHE A 158 6.59 -7.94 5.17
C PHE A 158 7.22 -7.01 6.20
N ILE A 159 7.53 -7.53 7.38
CA ILE A 159 8.12 -6.79 8.49
C ILE A 159 9.62 -7.09 8.44
N ASN A 160 10.38 -6.32 7.66
CA ASN A 160 11.85 -6.43 7.54
C ASN A 160 12.62 -6.20 8.86
N GLU A 161 11.90 -6.06 9.97
CA GLU A 161 12.39 -5.88 11.32
C GLU A 161 11.62 -6.80 12.26
N THR A 162 12.16 -7.04 13.44
CA THR A 162 11.49 -7.81 14.45
C THR A 162 10.23 -7.09 14.96
N ALA A 163 9.04 -7.59 14.60
CA ALA A 163 7.78 -7.11 15.17
C ALA A 163 7.44 -7.88 16.45
N ASN A 164 6.81 -7.20 17.40
CA ASN A 164 6.34 -7.79 18.66
C ASN A 164 4.81 -7.81 18.68
N LEU A 165 4.24 -9.02 18.73
CA LEU A 165 2.82 -9.19 18.99
C LEU A 165 2.56 -8.90 20.47
N ALA A 166 1.78 -7.86 20.77
CA ALA A 166 1.39 -7.52 22.12
C ALA A 166 0.19 -8.37 22.56
N ILE A 167 0.33 -9.05 23.70
CA ILE A 167 -0.76 -9.79 24.35
C ILE A 167 -1.14 -9.02 25.61
N THR A 168 -2.37 -8.50 25.63
CA THR A 168 -2.91 -7.78 26.79
C THR A 168 -3.93 -8.67 27.50
N LYS A 169 -3.69 -8.96 28.77
CA LYS A 169 -4.64 -9.68 29.64
C LYS A 169 -5.24 -8.67 30.61
N TYR A 170 -6.55 -8.62 30.70
CA TYR A 170 -7.24 -7.71 31.60
C TYR A 170 -7.74 -8.47 32.85
N ASP A 171 -7.43 -7.97 34.05
CA ASP A 171 -7.73 -8.62 35.34
C ASP A 171 -9.22 -8.68 35.74
N ARG A 172 -10.14 -8.10 34.96
CA ARG A 172 -11.57 -8.13 35.29
C ARG A 172 -12.25 -9.36 34.68
N ALA A 173 -13.16 -9.97 35.43
CA ALA A 173 -13.88 -11.20 35.10
C ALA A 173 -14.68 -11.20 33.77
N SER A 174 -14.68 -10.10 33.01
CA SER A 174 -15.40 -9.97 31.73
C SER A 174 -14.58 -9.34 30.60
N THR A 175 -13.28 -9.13 30.75
CA THR A 175 -12.47 -8.44 29.74
C THR A 175 -11.62 -9.46 28.99
N ASN A 176 -12.09 -9.83 27.80
CA ASN A 176 -11.38 -10.74 26.90
C ASN A 176 -9.94 -10.26 26.72
N SER A 177 -8.98 -11.18 26.80
CA SER A 177 -7.60 -10.87 26.41
C SER A 177 -7.59 -10.33 24.99
N SER A 178 -6.69 -9.40 24.67
CA SER A 178 -6.49 -8.95 23.29
C SER A 178 -5.09 -9.33 22.81
N ILE A 179 -5.01 -9.55 21.51
CA ILE A 179 -3.77 -9.77 20.78
C ILE A 179 -3.71 -8.69 19.72
N SER A 180 -2.69 -7.84 19.76
CA SER A 180 -2.55 -6.75 18.82
C SER A 180 -1.12 -6.55 18.33
N LEU A 181 -1.02 -5.98 17.14
CA LEU A 181 0.23 -5.49 16.56
C LEU A 181 -0.06 -4.13 15.93
N GLU A 182 0.71 -3.12 16.30
CA GLU A 182 0.82 -1.87 15.54
C GLU A 182 2.25 -1.77 15.02
N PHE A 183 2.44 -1.97 13.71
CA PHE A 183 3.75 -1.86 13.06
C PHE A 183 3.64 -1.03 11.79
N SER A 184 4.41 0.06 11.69
CA SER A 184 4.44 0.90 10.48
C SER A 184 3.04 1.31 9.98
N LYS A 185 2.12 1.65 10.90
CA LYS A 185 0.70 1.99 10.66
C LYS A 185 -0.21 0.83 10.24
N VAL A 186 0.33 -0.37 10.10
CA VAL A 186 -0.46 -1.60 10.01
C VAL A 186 -0.96 -1.95 11.40
N GLU A 187 -2.26 -2.20 11.48
CA GLU A 187 -2.94 -2.64 12.67
C GLU A 187 -3.42 -4.06 12.47
N PHE A 188 -3.13 -4.93 13.44
CA PHE A 188 -3.76 -6.23 13.60
C PHE A 188 -4.32 -6.29 15.00
N GLU A 189 -5.55 -6.78 15.15
CA GLU A 189 -6.16 -6.96 16.46
C GLU A 189 -7.15 -8.15 16.48
N SER A 190 -7.18 -8.85 17.60
CA SER A 190 -8.21 -9.80 18.00
C SER A 190 -8.51 -9.63 19.50
N PRO A 191 -9.77 -9.63 19.93
CA PRO A 191 -10.99 -9.76 19.14
C PRO A 191 -11.37 -8.45 18.42
N CYS A 192 -12.32 -8.47 17.48
CA CYS A 192 -12.75 -7.26 16.78
C CYS A 192 -13.66 -6.34 17.61
N THR A 193 -14.40 -6.93 18.56
CA THR A 193 -15.28 -6.23 19.51
C THR A 193 -15.28 -6.99 20.84
N GLU A 194 -15.78 -6.36 21.91
CA GLU A 194 -15.89 -7.00 23.23
C GLU A 194 -16.77 -8.26 23.26
N LYS A 195 -17.66 -8.43 22.28
CA LYS A 195 -18.55 -9.60 22.16
C LYS A 195 -17.91 -10.76 21.39
N ASP A 196 -16.79 -10.50 20.73
CA ASP A 196 -16.12 -11.48 19.89
C ASP A 196 -15.10 -12.29 20.69
N ARG A 197 -14.87 -13.52 20.22
CA ARG A 197 -13.86 -14.39 20.81
C ARG A 197 -12.51 -14.09 20.19
N VAL A 198 -11.49 -14.20 21.03
CA VAL A 198 -10.08 -13.99 20.68
C VAL A 198 -9.55 -15.25 20.00
N ILE A 199 -8.78 -15.09 18.93
CA ILE A 199 -7.97 -16.19 18.40
C ILE A 199 -6.83 -16.52 19.37
N THR A 200 -6.22 -17.69 19.21
CA THR A 200 -5.04 -18.03 20.02
C THR A 200 -3.79 -17.28 19.55
N THR A 201 -2.80 -17.14 20.42
CA THR A 201 -1.50 -16.54 20.07
C THR A 201 -0.82 -17.26 18.90
N SER A 202 -0.85 -18.60 18.87
CA SER A 202 -0.23 -19.36 17.77
C SER A 202 -0.92 -19.12 16.43
N GLU A 203 -2.25 -18.92 16.45
CA GLU A 203 -3.01 -18.57 15.26
C GLU A 203 -2.71 -17.15 14.78
N ALA A 204 -2.62 -16.19 15.71
CA ALA A 204 -2.25 -14.81 15.40
C ALA A 204 -0.86 -14.71 14.78
N VAL A 205 0.14 -15.41 15.36
CA VAL A 205 1.51 -15.46 14.81
C VAL A 205 1.50 -15.93 13.36
N LYS A 206 0.83 -17.05 13.05
CA LYS A 206 0.75 -17.57 11.67
C LYS A 206 0.12 -16.58 10.69
N ILE A 207 -0.92 -15.86 11.11
CA ILE A 207 -1.55 -14.83 10.28
C ILE A 207 -0.57 -13.69 10.01
N VAL A 208 0.08 -13.17 11.05
CA VAL A 208 1.00 -12.03 10.95
C VAL A 208 2.26 -12.38 10.14
N GLU A 209 2.81 -13.58 10.33
CA GLU A 209 3.93 -14.11 9.53
C GLU A 209 3.58 -14.25 8.05
N SER A 210 2.29 -14.41 7.72
CA SER A 210 1.81 -14.56 6.34
C SER A 210 1.45 -13.25 5.63
N LEU A 211 1.56 -12.11 6.33
CA LEU A 211 1.19 -10.82 5.74
C LEU A 211 2.09 -10.48 4.56
N GLN A 212 1.46 -10.02 3.47
CA GLN A 212 2.12 -9.57 2.25
C GLN A 212 1.40 -8.37 1.66
N TYR A 213 2.10 -7.58 0.84
CA TYR A 213 1.44 -6.56 0.02
C TYR A 213 0.49 -7.22 -0.97
N LEU A 214 -0.69 -6.64 -1.15
CA LEU A 214 -1.66 -7.10 -2.14
C LEU A 214 -1.06 -7.03 -3.56
N ASN A 215 -0.34 -5.94 -3.85
CA ASN A 215 0.47 -5.80 -5.06
C ASN A 215 1.95 -5.65 -4.63
N PRO A 216 2.77 -6.71 -4.71
CA PRO A 216 4.19 -6.66 -4.36
C PRO A 216 4.96 -5.58 -5.13
#